data_AF-A0A916J145-F1
#
_entry.id   AF-A0A916J145-F1
#
_cell.length_a   1.000
_cell.length_b   1.000
_cell.length_c   1.000
_cell.angle_alpha   90.00
_cell.angle_beta   90.00
_cell.angle_gamma   90.00
#
_symmetry.space_group_name_H-M   'P 1'
#
loop_
_entity.id
_entity.type
_entity.pdbx_description
1 polymer ?
#
loop_
_entity_poly.entity_id
_entity_poly.type
_entity_poly.pdbx_seq_one_letter_code
_entity_poly.pdbx_strand_id
1 'polypeptide(L)' 'MQLRKIVKNRGHFPSDEAASKLLYLALRNIEKDWKMPPITWRQAVNQFAILFGERFTSAMS' A
#
# COMPACT_ATOMS: atom_id res chain seq x y z
N MET A 1 6.58 3.85 -9.92
CA MET A 1 7.99 3.78 -10.38
C MET A 1 9.03 3.61 -9.26
N GLN A 2 8.75 3.99 -8.00
CA GLN A 2 9.76 4.01 -6.93
C GLN A 2 10.31 2.61 -6.58
N LEU A 3 9.44 1.62 -6.34
CA LEU A 3 9.88 0.26 -5.97
C LEU A 3 10.73 -0.40 -7.08
N ARG A 4 10.26 -0.33 -8.34
CA ARG A 4 11.00 -0.84 -9.51
C ARG A 4 12.39 -0.22 -9.63
N LYS A 5 12.53 1.09 -9.37
CA LYS A 5 13.82 1.80 -9.43
C LYS A 5 14.78 1.30 -8.33
N ILE A 6 14.29 1.12 -7.11
CA ILE A 6 15.08 0.62 -5.97
C ILE A 6 15.64 -0.78 -6.27
N VAL A 7 14.80 -1.68 -6.79
CA VAL A 7 15.21 -3.05 -7.13
C VAL A 7 16.20 -3.04 -8.30
N LYS A 8 15.91 -2.30 -9.39
CA LYS A 8 16.77 -2.24 -10.58
C LYS A 8 18.17 -1.70 -10.27
N ASN A 9 18.29 -0.75 -9.35
CA ASN A 9 19.56 -0.12 -9.00
C ASN A 9 20.44 -1.00 -8.10
N ARG A 10 19.89 -2.03 -7.43
CA ARG A 10 20.66 -2.88 -6.50
C ARG A 10 21.50 -3.97 -7.21
N GLY A 11 21.06 -4.46 -8.37
CA GLY A 11 21.69 -5.57 -9.08
C GLY A 11 21.33 -6.95 -8.49
N HIS A 12 22.29 -7.88 -8.44
CA HIS A 12 22.10 -9.21 -7.86
C HIS A 12 22.00 -9.16 -6.32
N PHE A 13 21.13 -10.01 -5.76
CA PHE A 13 20.97 -10.15 -4.32
C PHE A 13 21.75 -11.34 -3.80
N PRO A 14 22.45 -11.22 -2.65
CA PRO A 14 23.24 -12.32 -2.09
C PRO A 14 22.38 -13.43 -1.46
N SER A 15 21.11 -13.16 -1.16
CA SER A 15 20.12 -14.15 -0.70
C SER A 15 18.70 -13.61 -0.85
N ASP A 16 17.70 -14.49 -0.71
CA ASP A 16 16.28 -14.13 -0.76
C ASP A 16 15.87 -13.27 0.44
N GLU A 17 16.49 -13.47 1.60
CA GLU A 17 16.26 -12.64 2.79
C GLU A 17 16.76 -11.20 2.56
N ALA A 18 17.90 -11.05 1.89
CA ALA A 18 18.44 -9.73 1.55
C ALA A 18 17.51 -8.99 0.57
N ALA A 19 16.94 -9.69 -0.40
CA ALA A 19 15.93 -9.14 -1.31
C ALA A 19 14.66 -8.73 -0.55
N SER A 20 14.14 -9.61 0.30
CA SER A 20 12.94 -9.38 1.10
C SER A 20 13.09 -8.18 2.04
N LYS A 21 14.26 -8.05 2.70
CA LYS A 21 14.57 -6.91 3.57
C LYS A 21 14.59 -5.60 2.79
N LEU A 22 15.17 -5.57 1.59
CA LEU A 22 15.18 -4.37 0.77
C LEU A 22 13.77 -3.96 0.35
N LEU A 23 12.94 -4.92 -0.07
CA LEU A 23 11.53 -4.67 -0.42
C LEU A 23 10.76 -4.11 0.77
N TYR A 24 10.92 -4.71 1.95
CA TYR A 24 10.29 -4.23 3.18
C TYR A 24 10.68 -2.78 3.50
N LEU A 25 11.98 -2.45 3.48
CA LEU A 25 12.45 -1.09 3.74
C LEU A 25 11.97 -0.09 2.69
N ALA A 26 11.93 -0.49 1.42
CA ALA A 26 11.41 0.34 0.34
C ALA A 26 9.92 0.66 0.54
N LEU A 27 9.10 -0.35 0.83
CA LEU A 27 7.67 -0.19 1.09
C LEU A 27 7.43 0.69 2.32
N ARG A 28 8.14 0.42 3.43
CA ARG A 28 8.06 1.23 4.65
C ARG A 28 8.40 2.70 4.43
N ASN A 29 9.33 3.00 3.52
CA ASN A 29 9.66 4.39 3.19
C ASN A 29 8.60 5.03 2.29
N ILE A 30 8.07 4.31 1.31
CA ILE A 30 6.98 4.79 0.45
C ILE A 30 5.71 5.08 1.26
N GLU A 31 5.38 4.21 2.20
CA GLU A 31 4.22 4.34 3.08
C GLU A 31 4.24 5.64 3.90
N LYS A 32 5.43 6.11 4.33
CA LYS A 32 5.56 7.39 5.06
C LYS A 32 5.07 8.59 4.25
N ASP A 33 5.11 8.49 2.92
CA ASP A 33 4.69 9.57 2.03
C ASP A 33 3.18 9.48 1.69
N TRP A 34 2.49 8.40 2.06
CA TRP A 34 1.05 8.21 1.84
C TRP A 34 0.20 8.97 2.87
N LYS A 35 0.34 10.30 2.89
CA LYS A 35 -0.35 11.17 3.84
C LYS A 35 -1.67 11.72 3.31
N MET A 36 -1.85 11.70 1.99
CA MET A 36 -3.01 12.29 1.34
C MET A 36 -3.94 11.20 0.81
N PRO A 37 -5.11 10.98 1.43
CA PRO A 37 -6.10 10.07 0.89
C PRO A 37 -6.69 10.62 -0.42
N PRO A 38 -7.23 9.75 -1.29
CA PRO A 38 -7.97 10.20 -2.47
C PRO A 38 -9.10 11.15 -2.09
N ILE A 39 -9.24 12.26 -2.80
CA ILE A 39 -10.26 13.29 -2.55
C ILE A 39 -11.68 12.69 -2.61
N THR A 40 -11.88 11.73 -3.51
CA THR A 40 -13.15 11.03 -3.73
C THR A 40 -13.44 9.91 -2.72
N TRP A 41 -12.57 9.71 -1.72
CA TRP A 41 -12.71 8.59 -0.76
C TRP A 41 -14.05 8.58 -0.04
N ARG A 42 -14.57 9.75 0.35
CA ARG A 42 -15.89 9.86 1.01
C ARG A 42 -17.03 9.35 0.12
N GLN A 43 -16.97 9.62 -1.19
CA GLN A 43 -17.99 9.12 -2.12
C GLN A 43 -17.87 7.61 -2.30
N ALA A 44 -16.63 7.09 -2.38
CA ALA A 44 -16.38 5.66 -2.45
C ALA A 44 -16.90 4.90 -1.22
N VAL A 45 -16.71 5.45 -0.02
CA VAL A 45 -17.24 4.89 1.24
C VAL A 45 -18.76 4.74 1.20
N ASN A 46 -19.49 5.72 0.68
CA ASN A 46 -20.95 5.62 0.52
C ASN A 46 -21.34 4.48 -0.44
N GLN A 47 -20.60 4.31 -1.54
CA GLN A 47 -20.83 3.20 -2.48
C GLN A 47 -20.52 1.85 -1.85
N PHE A 48 -19.47 1.75 -1.03
CA PHE A 48 -19.14 0.52 -0.31
C PHE A 48 -20.20 0.15 0.72
N ALA A 49 -20.77 1.13 1.42
CA ALA A 49 -21.88 0.89 2.34
C ALA A 49 -23.11 0.30 1.62
N ILE A 50 -23.40 0.74 0.38
CA ILE A 50 -24.50 0.20 -0.43
C ILE A 50 -24.17 -1.22 -0.93
N LEU A 51 -22.97 -1.43 -1.46
CA LEU A 51 -22.59 -2.70 -2.10
C LEU A 51 -22.37 -3.84 -1.11
N PHE A 52 -21.87 -3.53 0.09
CA PHE A 52 -21.46 -4.52 1.08
C PHE A 52 -22.29 -4.50 2.36
N GLY A 53 -23.20 -3.53 2.52
CA GLY A 53 -24.18 -3.46 3.60
C GLY A 53 -23.56 -3.64 4.97
N GLU A 54 -24.10 -4.59 5.74
CA GLU A 54 -23.70 -4.89 7.12
C GLU A 54 -22.22 -5.26 7.29
N ARG A 55 -21.62 -5.94 6.29
CA ARG A 55 -20.20 -6.32 6.36
C ARG A 55 -19.28 -5.10 6.40
N PHE A 56 -19.71 -4.02 5.74
CA PHE A 56 -18.96 -2.77 5.72
C PHE A 56 -19.27 -1.91 6.93
N THR A 57 -20.54 -1.75 7.29
CA THR A 57 -20.93 -0.92 8.44
C THR A 57 -20.43 -1.49 9.77
N SER A 58 -20.42 -2.81 9.95
CA SER A 58 -19.85 -3.47 11.14
C SER A 58 -18.32 -3.37 11.23
N ALA A 59 -17.62 -3.18 10.12
CA ALA A 59 -16.17 -2.99 10.11
C ALA A 59 -15.77 -1.52 10.34
N MET A 60 -16.72 -0.60 10.19
CA MET A 60 -16.54 0.85 10.33
C MET A 60 -16.98 1.38 11.71
N SER A 61 -17.75 0.60 12.46
CA SER A 61 -18.11 0.86 13.87
C SER A 61 -16.94 0.56 14.80
#